data_AF-A0A1I6QYW5-F1
#
_entry.id   AF-A0A1I6QYW5-F1
#
_cell.length_a   1.000
_cell.length_b   1.000
_cell.length_c   1.000
_cell.angle_alpha   90.00
_cell.angle_beta   90.00
_cell.angle_gamma   90.00
#
_symmetry.space_group_name_H-M   'P 1'
#
loop_
_entity.id
_entity.type
_entity.pdbx_description
1 polymer ?
#
loop_
_entity_poly.entity_id
_entity_poly.type
_entity_poly.pdbx_seq_one_letter_code
_entity_poly.pdbx_strand_id
1 'polypeptide(L)'
;MKVQKIAVIVVHGLGLQKKEYAERFMKKLDKAFSSVMQVPSARPYIEVEPVYWADVFGKEEERIYQELVLSKKLRYKHLRRYLIYYLADAVAYQPVDTNGHNYDAVHQTISNTLHSLSQRVGNNAPLCVVSHSLGSVIASNFFYDLQYTSRHFPGVIDTTSPLERGDTLTHFYSLGTTLPLWSLRYRDFSKPIVVPSKEGQELFPGLQGEWVNFFDKDDILGYPLRNIDPAYEKAVKQDIDLNVGNPLTFWNPFCHNGYMKNRKVVRHIAEKLAETYTYVNRDKDSLSAGSSANKGRKKK
;
A
#
# COMPACT_ATOMS: atom_id res chain seq x y z
N MET A 1 -24.93 -13.95 -7.26
CA MET A 1 -23.90 -13.32 -6.41
C MET A 1 -23.13 -12.29 -7.24
N LYS A 2 -22.78 -11.13 -6.69
CA LYS A 2 -22.12 -10.04 -7.41
C LYS A 2 -20.65 -10.41 -7.73
N VAL A 3 -20.13 -9.94 -8.87
CA VAL A 3 -18.69 -10.01 -9.18
C VAL A 3 -17.90 -9.31 -8.07
N GLN A 4 -16.81 -9.94 -7.62
CA GLN A 4 -15.98 -9.39 -6.56
C GLN A 4 -14.83 -8.60 -7.17
N LYS A 5 -14.82 -7.28 -6.94
CA LYS A 5 -13.67 -6.43 -7.26
C LYS A 5 -12.54 -6.62 -6.24
N ILE A 6 -11.33 -6.23 -6.63
CA ILE A 6 -10.18 -6.12 -5.73
C ILE A 6 -10.10 -4.68 -5.21
N ALA A 7 -9.93 -4.53 -3.89
CA ALA A 7 -9.60 -3.26 -3.25
C ALA A 7 -8.10 -3.00 -3.33
N VAL A 8 -7.70 -1.80 -3.76
CA VAL A 8 -6.30 -1.39 -3.79
C VAL A 8 -6.16 -0.07 -3.03
N ILE A 9 -5.31 -0.03 -2.02
CA ILE A 9 -4.91 1.24 -1.39
C ILE A 9 -3.51 1.63 -1.82
N VAL A 10 -3.30 2.93 -2.04
CA VAL A 10 -1.97 3.50 -2.33
C VAL A 10 -1.55 4.40 -1.18
N VAL A 11 -0.40 4.14 -0.57
CA VAL A 11 0.12 4.90 0.58
C VAL A 11 1.44 5.56 0.18
N HIS A 12 1.45 6.89 0.10
CA HIS A 12 2.67 7.66 -0.17
C HIS A 12 3.58 7.73 1.07
N GLY A 13 4.83 8.17 0.91
CA GLY A 13 5.78 8.25 2.04
C GLY A 13 6.52 9.57 2.23
N LEU A 14 6.18 10.61 1.47
CA LEU A 14 6.64 11.97 1.76
C LEU A 14 5.46 12.80 2.24
N GLY A 15 5.70 13.75 3.15
CA GLY A 15 4.75 14.79 3.58
C GLY A 15 4.13 15.60 2.43
N LEU A 16 3.34 16.62 2.77
CA LEU A 16 2.44 17.41 1.90
C LEU A 16 2.44 17.00 0.41
N GLN A 17 1.57 16.05 0.06
CA GLN A 17 1.41 15.60 -1.33
C GLN A 17 0.39 16.45 -2.08
N LYS A 18 0.53 16.49 -3.41
CA LYS A 18 -0.55 16.97 -4.27
C LYS A 18 -1.72 16.00 -4.20
N LYS A 19 -2.94 16.51 -4.33
CA LYS A 19 -4.16 15.68 -4.38
C LYS A 19 -4.13 14.63 -5.50
N GLU A 20 -3.29 14.83 -6.50
CA GLU A 20 -3.21 13.97 -7.68
C GLU A 20 -2.00 13.02 -7.67
N TYR A 21 -1.32 12.83 -6.52
CA TYR A 21 -0.05 12.10 -6.47
C TYR A 21 -0.13 10.68 -7.05
N ALA A 22 -1.26 9.99 -6.81
CA ALA A 22 -1.49 8.62 -7.24
C ALA A 22 -2.05 8.51 -8.67
N GLU A 23 -2.54 9.59 -9.28
CA GLU A 23 -3.24 9.52 -10.56
C GLU A 23 -2.39 8.87 -11.67
N ARG A 24 -1.10 9.20 -11.70
CA ARG A 24 -0.20 8.66 -12.72
C ARG A 24 0.04 7.16 -12.52
N PHE A 25 0.11 6.70 -11.27
CA PHE A 25 0.17 5.28 -10.94
C PHE A 25 -1.12 4.59 -11.37
N MET A 26 -2.28 5.11 -10.98
CA MET A 26 -3.60 4.57 -11.32
C MET A 26 -3.79 4.44 -12.84
N LYS A 27 -3.42 5.48 -13.62
CA LYS A 27 -3.47 5.45 -15.09
C LYS A 27 -2.56 4.37 -15.69
N LYS A 28 -1.36 4.18 -15.13
CA LYS A 28 -0.43 3.14 -15.59
C LYS A 28 -0.92 1.74 -15.19
N LEU A 29 -1.48 1.60 -14.00
CA LEU A 29 -2.02 0.35 -13.49
C LEU A 29 -3.23 -0.10 -14.31
N ASP A 30 -4.17 0.81 -14.61
CA ASP A 30 -5.30 0.53 -15.49
C ASP A 30 -4.82 0.03 -16.85
N LYS A 31 -3.88 0.74 -17.50
CA LYS A 31 -3.30 0.31 -18.78
C LYS A 31 -2.62 -1.06 -18.70
N ALA A 32 -1.84 -1.32 -17.65
CA ALA A 32 -1.14 -2.58 -17.49
C ALA A 32 -2.11 -3.73 -17.25
N PHE A 33 -3.08 -3.56 -16.35
CA PHE A 33 -4.10 -4.55 -16.03
C PHE A 33 -4.99 -4.85 -17.25
N SER A 34 -5.46 -3.82 -17.94
CA SER A 34 -6.21 -3.93 -19.20
C SER A 34 -5.46 -4.73 -20.25
N SER A 35 -4.15 -4.50 -20.37
CA SER A 35 -3.30 -5.26 -21.28
C SER A 35 -3.14 -6.73 -20.88
N VAL A 36 -3.04 -7.02 -19.58
CA VAL A 36 -2.92 -8.40 -19.06
C VAL A 36 -4.22 -9.17 -19.27
N MET A 37 -5.35 -8.57 -18.92
CA MET A 37 -6.67 -9.20 -18.99
C MET A 37 -7.34 -9.09 -20.37
N GLN A 38 -6.75 -8.35 -21.31
CA GLN A 38 -7.31 -8.07 -22.64
C GLN A 38 -8.70 -7.40 -22.58
N VAL A 39 -8.84 -6.42 -21.68
CA VAL A 39 -10.09 -5.68 -21.42
C VAL A 39 -9.89 -4.18 -21.63
N PRO A 40 -10.95 -3.41 -21.98
CA PRO A 40 -10.79 -1.98 -22.30
C PRO A 40 -10.40 -1.11 -21.09
N SER A 41 -10.72 -1.52 -19.86
CA SER A 41 -10.36 -0.80 -18.64
C SER A 41 -10.35 -1.76 -17.44
N ALA A 42 -9.53 -1.45 -16.43
CA ALA A 42 -9.46 -2.16 -15.17
C ALA A 42 -10.59 -1.76 -14.19
N ARG A 43 -11.29 -0.64 -14.41
CA ARG A 43 -12.33 -0.10 -13.51
C ARG A 43 -13.42 -1.10 -13.07
N PRO A 44 -13.88 -2.04 -13.92
CA PRO A 44 -14.85 -3.06 -13.50
C PRO A 44 -14.27 -4.11 -12.54
N TYR A 45 -12.94 -4.25 -12.48
CA TYR A 45 -12.21 -5.35 -11.84
C TYR A 45 -11.51 -4.92 -10.54
N ILE A 46 -10.96 -3.71 -10.53
CA ILE A 46 -10.19 -3.17 -9.41
C ILE A 46 -10.71 -1.78 -9.03
N GLU A 47 -10.68 -1.47 -7.74
CA GLU A 47 -10.99 -0.15 -7.19
C GLU A 47 -9.76 0.36 -6.43
N VAL A 48 -9.22 1.51 -6.82
CA VAL A 48 -7.97 2.05 -6.27
C VAL A 48 -8.26 3.34 -5.50
N GLU A 49 -7.90 3.39 -4.22
CA GLU A 49 -8.02 4.59 -3.38
C GLU A 49 -6.65 5.05 -2.84
N PRO A 50 -6.23 6.30 -3.10
CA PRO A 50 -5.07 6.89 -2.46
C PRO A 50 -5.36 7.29 -1.00
N VAL A 51 -4.41 7.01 -0.10
CA VAL A 51 -4.42 7.47 1.29
C VAL A 51 -3.70 8.82 1.38
N TYR A 52 -4.21 9.76 2.18
CA TYR A 52 -3.66 11.11 2.37
C TYR A 52 -3.34 11.38 3.85
N TRP A 53 -2.33 10.69 4.38
CA TRP A 53 -1.99 10.80 5.81
C TRP A 53 -1.19 12.07 6.13
N ALA A 54 -0.49 12.66 5.16
CA ALA A 54 0.33 13.86 5.39
C ALA A 54 -0.47 15.10 5.83
N ASP A 55 -1.78 15.12 5.55
CA ASP A 55 -2.67 16.21 5.98
C ASP A 55 -2.74 16.34 7.52
N VAL A 56 -2.39 15.28 8.25
CA VAL A 56 -2.27 15.28 9.72
C VAL A 56 -1.18 16.25 10.18
N PHE A 57 -0.06 16.34 9.46
CA PHE A 57 1.10 17.15 9.84
C PHE A 57 1.19 18.49 9.10
N GLY A 58 0.56 18.59 7.91
CA GLY A 58 0.85 19.64 6.94
C GLY A 58 0.74 21.09 7.45
N LYS A 59 -0.19 21.38 8.39
CA LYS A 59 -0.31 22.73 8.98
C LYS A 59 0.89 23.12 9.84
N GLU A 60 1.34 22.20 10.70
CA GLU A 60 2.46 22.46 11.60
C GLU A 60 3.80 22.41 10.87
N GLU A 61 3.95 21.53 9.89
CA GLU A 61 5.16 21.50 9.07
C GLU A 61 5.36 22.78 8.26
N GLU A 62 4.29 23.34 7.68
CA GLU A 62 4.36 24.61 6.97
C GLU A 62 4.71 25.74 7.94
N ARG A 63 4.12 25.77 9.14
CA ARG A 63 4.47 26.77 10.16
C ARG A 63 5.95 26.68 10.55
N ILE A 64 6.46 25.49 10.83
CA ILE A 64 7.87 25.25 11.18
C ILE A 64 8.79 25.67 10.02
N TYR A 65 8.43 25.35 8.78
CA TYR A 65 9.21 25.76 7.60
C TYR A 65 9.26 27.28 7.45
N GLN A 66 8.12 27.96 7.61
CA GLN A 66 8.04 29.42 7.57
C GLN A 66 8.89 30.06 8.67
N GLU A 67 8.75 29.60 9.91
CA GLU A 67 9.44 30.14 11.08
C GLU A 67 10.94 29.86 11.08
N LEU A 68 11.36 28.61 10.83
CA LEU A 68 12.77 28.23 10.95
C LEU A 68 13.58 28.49 9.70
N VAL A 69 12.99 28.34 8.51
CA VAL A 69 13.74 28.40 7.25
C VAL A 69 13.57 29.74 6.55
N LEU A 70 12.33 30.18 6.34
CA LEU A 70 12.06 31.39 5.56
C LEU A 70 12.34 32.66 6.37
N SER A 71 11.85 32.75 7.60
CA SER A 71 12.05 33.93 8.46
C SER A 71 13.54 34.17 8.76
N LYS A 72 14.31 33.10 8.95
CA LYS A 72 15.76 33.14 9.24
C LYS A 72 16.64 33.18 7.98
N LYS A 73 16.03 33.25 6.78
CA LYS A 73 16.72 33.28 5.48
C LYS A 73 17.79 32.19 5.34
N LEU A 74 17.52 30.98 5.85
CA LEU A 74 18.50 29.90 5.82
C LEU A 74 18.83 29.49 4.38
N ARG A 75 20.08 29.10 4.14
CA ARG A 75 20.54 28.52 2.87
C ARG A 75 19.96 27.10 2.68
N TYR A 76 19.95 26.65 1.42
CA TYR A 76 19.46 25.32 1.01
C TYR A 76 17.98 25.08 1.33
N LYS A 77 17.13 26.09 1.14
CA LYS A 77 15.69 26.07 1.48
C LYS A 77 14.96 24.82 0.97
N HIS A 78 15.22 24.40 -0.28
CA HIS A 78 14.59 23.21 -0.86
C HIS A 78 15.03 21.91 -0.18
N LEU A 79 16.32 21.77 0.15
CA LEU A 79 16.84 20.60 0.86
C LEU A 79 16.33 20.56 2.30
N ARG A 80 16.29 21.72 2.99
CA ARG A 80 15.72 21.82 4.34
C ARG A 80 14.24 21.48 4.36
N ARG A 81 13.49 21.95 3.36
CA ARG A 81 12.08 21.60 3.18
C ARG A 81 11.90 20.08 3.04
N TYR A 82 12.71 19.45 2.20
CA TYR A 82 12.69 17.99 2.05
C TYR A 82 13.04 17.25 3.35
N LEU A 83 14.10 17.68 4.04
CA LEU A 83 14.49 17.08 5.32
C LEU A 83 13.41 17.25 6.39
N ILE A 84 12.74 18.39 6.45
CA ILE A 84 11.62 18.60 7.39
C ILE A 84 10.49 17.62 7.04
N TYR A 85 10.00 17.60 5.80
CA TYR A 85 8.92 16.69 5.36
C TYR A 85 9.28 15.19 5.33
N TYR A 86 10.50 14.83 5.70
CA TYR A 86 10.92 13.42 5.77
C TYR A 86 11.33 13.05 7.19
N LEU A 87 12.26 13.80 7.78
CA LEU A 87 12.75 13.55 9.13
C LEU A 87 11.76 14.02 10.20
N ALA A 88 11.07 15.14 10.01
CA ALA A 88 10.07 15.58 10.98
C ALA A 88 8.87 14.64 10.97
N ASP A 89 8.38 14.23 9.79
CA ASP A 89 7.36 13.17 9.67
C ASP A 89 7.81 11.87 10.34
N ALA A 90 9.06 11.45 10.11
CA ALA A 90 9.61 10.25 10.74
C ALA A 90 9.72 10.33 12.27
N VAL A 91 9.96 11.52 12.80
CA VAL A 91 10.04 11.79 14.25
C VAL A 91 8.64 11.93 14.85
N ALA A 92 7.74 12.61 14.16
CA ALA A 92 6.38 12.88 14.61
C ALA A 92 5.47 11.65 14.51
N TYR A 93 5.75 10.75 13.56
CA TYR A 93 5.11 9.45 13.45
C TYR A 93 5.70 8.46 14.46
N GLN A 94 5.33 8.61 15.73
CA GLN A 94 5.68 7.70 16.82
C GLN A 94 4.50 7.42 17.73
N PRO A 95 4.32 6.16 18.18
CA PRO A 95 3.42 5.88 19.28
C PRO A 95 3.96 6.57 20.54
N VAL A 96 3.07 7.22 21.29
CA VAL A 96 3.37 7.85 22.58
C VAL A 96 2.38 7.33 23.61
N ASP A 97 2.78 7.30 24.89
CA ASP A 97 1.99 6.69 25.99
C ASP A 97 0.66 7.40 26.28
N THR A 98 0.43 8.59 25.70
CA THR A 98 -0.83 9.31 25.77
C THR A 98 -1.72 9.00 24.57
N ASN A 99 -2.98 8.62 24.80
CA ASN A 99 -3.95 8.35 23.73
C ASN A 99 -4.23 9.62 22.90
N GLY A 100 -4.39 9.48 21.57
CA GLY A 100 -4.92 10.55 20.71
C GLY A 100 -3.88 11.41 19.99
N HIS A 101 -2.70 10.87 19.68
CA HIS A 101 -1.65 11.61 18.96
C HIS A 101 -1.45 11.14 17.51
N ASN A 102 -0.55 11.82 16.78
CA ASN A 102 -0.37 11.73 15.33
C ASN A 102 -0.31 10.31 14.75
N TYR A 103 0.18 9.33 15.50
CA TYR A 103 0.17 7.92 15.10
C TYR A 103 -1.25 7.42 14.83
N ASP A 104 -2.16 7.59 15.80
CA ASP A 104 -3.56 7.18 15.70
C ASP A 104 -4.28 7.99 14.61
N ALA A 105 -3.97 9.30 14.49
CA ALA A 105 -4.54 10.16 13.46
C ALA A 105 -4.13 9.72 12.04
N VAL A 106 -2.87 9.35 11.84
CA VAL A 106 -2.38 8.77 10.58
C VAL A 106 -3.09 7.46 10.28
N HIS A 107 -3.22 6.56 11.27
CA HIS A 107 -3.91 5.28 11.11
C HIS A 107 -5.39 5.47 10.77
N GLN A 108 -6.05 6.46 11.39
CA GLN A 108 -7.44 6.81 11.08
C GLN A 108 -7.64 7.21 9.61
N THR A 109 -6.63 7.81 8.96
CA THR A 109 -6.72 8.10 7.52
C THR A 109 -6.81 6.82 6.67
N ILE A 110 -6.07 5.77 7.04
CA ILE A 110 -6.15 4.45 6.38
C ILE A 110 -7.51 3.81 6.67
N SER A 111 -7.98 3.85 7.92
CA SER A 111 -9.30 3.34 8.29
C SER A 111 -10.44 4.00 7.49
N ASN A 112 -10.42 5.33 7.36
CA ASN A 112 -11.41 6.08 6.58
C ASN A 112 -11.39 5.67 5.09
N THR A 113 -10.19 5.46 4.54
CA THR A 113 -10.00 4.98 3.17
C THR A 113 -10.55 3.55 2.99
N LEU A 114 -10.24 2.63 3.91
CA LEU A 114 -10.74 1.25 3.88
C LEU A 114 -12.27 1.21 4.02
N HIS A 115 -12.84 2.04 4.88
CA HIS A 115 -14.28 2.18 5.03
C HIS A 115 -14.94 2.69 3.74
N SER A 116 -14.39 3.75 3.15
CA SER A 116 -14.90 4.28 1.89
C SER A 116 -14.82 3.24 0.75
N LEU A 117 -13.77 2.42 0.72
CA LEU A 117 -13.63 1.30 -0.21
C LEU A 117 -14.64 0.19 0.07
N SER A 118 -14.85 -0.21 1.33
CA SER A 118 -15.76 -1.30 1.72
C SER A 118 -17.18 -1.05 1.20
N GLN A 119 -17.64 0.20 1.27
CA GLN A 119 -18.94 0.60 0.73
C GLN A 119 -19.05 0.47 -0.80
N ARG A 120 -17.94 0.57 -1.54
CA ARG A 120 -17.93 0.49 -3.02
C ARG A 120 -17.70 -0.92 -3.55
N VAL A 121 -16.81 -1.69 -2.93
CA VAL A 121 -16.40 -3.02 -3.41
C VAL A 121 -16.97 -4.19 -2.61
N GLY A 122 -17.58 -3.91 -1.45
CA GLY A 122 -18.07 -4.90 -0.52
C GLY A 122 -17.01 -5.35 0.49
N ASN A 123 -17.46 -5.81 1.65
CA ASN A 123 -16.63 -6.10 2.81
C ASN A 123 -15.66 -7.28 2.62
N ASN A 124 -15.90 -8.16 1.64
CA ASN A 124 -15.09 -9.36 1.38
C ASN A 124 -14.17 -9.19 0.14
N ALA A 125 -13.90 -7.96 -0.29
CA ALA A 125 -12.98 -7.73 -1.39
C ALA A 125 -11.54 -8.09 -0.99
N PRO A 126 -10.77 -8.86 -1.79
CA PRO A 126 -9.34 -8.99 -1.56
C PRO A 126 -8.67 -7.61 -1.52
N LEU A 127 -7.78 -7.40 -0.56
CA LEU A 127 -7.06 -6.15 -0.37
C LEU A 127 -5.62 -6.26 -0.86
N CYS A 128 -5.23 -5.29 -1.67
CA CYS A 128 -3.87 -5.06 -2.13
C CYS A 128 -3.37 -3.70 -1.63
N VAL A 129 -2.20 -3.68 -1.02
CA VAL A 129 -1.58 -2.47 -0.49
C VAL A 129 -0.36 -2.12 -1.34
N VAL A 130 -0.31 -0.92 -1.90
CA VAL A 130 0.86 -0.39 -2.60
C VAL A 130 1.39 0.78 -1.80
N SER A 131 2.55 0.60 -1.19
CA SER A 131 3.11 1.55 -0.23
C SER A 131 4.51 2.00 -0.68
N HIS A 132 4.85 3.25 -0.39
CA HIS A 132 6.12 3.82 -0.80
C HIS A 132 6.81 4.52 0.37
N SER A 133 8.12 4.33 0.54
CA SER A 133 8.94 5.05 1.52
C SER A 133 8.38 4.94 2.95
N LEU A 134 8.26 6.06 3.68
CA LEU A 134 7.63 6.09 5.00
C LEU A 134 6.19 5.51 4.99
N GLY A 135 5.49 5.60 3.87
CA GLY A 135 4.18 4.99 3.68
C GLY A 135 4.20 3.48 3.81
N SER A 136 5.31 2.82 3.47
CA SER A 136 5.50 1.39 3.71
C SER A 136 5.66 1.07 5.19
N VAL A 137 6.33 1.94 5.95
CA VAL A 137 6.40 1.82 7.41
C VAL A 137 5.01 2.02 8.02
N ILE A 138 4.30 3.08 7.61
CA ILE A 138 2.95 3.38 8.10
C ILE A 138 1.99 2.23 7.81
N ALA A 139 1.97 1.74 6.56
CA ALA A 139 1.10 0.63 6.18
C ALA A 139 1.48 -0.65 6.93
N SER A 140 2.77 -0.99 7.04
CA SER A 140 3.23 -2.17 7.80
C SER A 140 2.78 -2.10 9.25
N ASN A 141 2.93 -0.95 9.89
CA ASN A 141 2.52 -0.73 11.29
C ASN A 141 0.99 -0.82 11.45
N PHE A 142 0.22 -0.21 10.55
CA PHE A 142 -1.25 -0.29 10.56
C PHE A 142 -1.74 -1.74 10.52
N PHE A 143 -1.25 -2.55 9.57
CA PHE A 143 -1.64 -3.96 9.50
C PHE A 143 -1.03 -4.81 10.62
N TYR A 144 0.14 -4.44 11.15
CA TYR A 144 0.71 -5.10 12.32
C TYR A 144 -0.21 -4.92 13.54
N ASP A 145 -0.68 -3.69 13.79
CA ASP A 145 -1.55 -3.40 14.92
C ASP A 145 -2.91 -4.11 14.82
N LEU A 146 -3.43 -4.28 13.60
CA LEU A 146 -4.62 -5.10 13.33
C LEU A 146 -4.38 -6.60 13.60
N GLN A 147 -3.24 -7.16 13.15
CA GLN A 147 -2.95 -8.59 13.24
C GLN A 147 -2.51 -9.06 14.63
N TYR A 148 -1.95 -8.17 15.45
CA TYR A 148 -1.33 -8.54 16.73
C TYR A 148 -1.97 -7.86 17.95
N THR A 149 -3.11 -7.17 17.78
CA THR A 149 -3.84 -6.45 18.83
C THR A 149 -2.90 -5.67 19.75
N SER A 150 -2.28 -4.62 19.20
CA SER A 150 -1.39 -3.75 19.97
C SER A 150 -2.19 -2.76 20.84
N ARG A 151 -1.49 -2.02 21.71
CA ARG A 151 -2.11 -0.93 22.50
C ARG A 151 -2.73 0.18 21.63
N HIS A 152 -2.32 0.27 20.36
CA HIS A 152 -2.77 1.26 19.38
C HIS A 152 -3.68 0.62 18.33
N PHE A 153 -4.75 -0.05 18.77
CA PHE A 153 -5.68 -0.68 17.82
C PHE A 153 -6.24 0.38 16.85
N PRO A 154 -6.02 0.26 15.54
CA PRO A 154 -6.48 1.25 14.59
C PRO A 154 -8.01 1.34 14.63
N GLY A 155 -8.57 2.54 14.56
CA GLY A 155 -10.01 2.73 14.62
C GLY A 155 -10.71 2.11 13.41
N VAL A 156 -11.16 0.85 13.53
CA VAL A 156 -12.01 0.18 12.53
C VAL A 156 -13.43 0.74 12.64
N ILE A 157 -13.96 1.31 11.55
CA ILE A 157 -15.26 2.00 11.56
C ILE A 157 -16.40 0.99 11.55
N ASP A 158 -16.39 0.06 10.59
CA ASP A 158 -17.29 -1.09 10.55
C ASP A 158 -16.56 -2.35 11.00
N THR A 159 -16.71 -2.69 12.28
CA THR A 159 -16.11 -3.90 12.87
C THR A 159 -16.62 -5.20 12.26
N THR A 160 -17.72 -5.18 11.50
CA THR A 160 -18.22 -6.35 10.79
C THR A 160 -17.55 -6.56 9.44
N SER A 161 -16.82 -5.57 8.91
CA SER A 161 -16.18 -5.61 7.61
C SER A 161 -14.78 -6.28 7.63
N PRO A 162 -14.60 -7.46 7.01
CA PRO A 162 -13.28 -8.09 6.90
C PRO A 162 -12.26 -7.22 6.13
N LEU A 163 -12.72 -6.38 5.21
CA LEU A 163 -11.86 -5.41 4.52
C LEU A 163 -11.27 -4.37 5.48
N GLU A 164 -12.09 -3.81 6.37
CA GLU A 164 -11.64 -2.77 7.30
C GLU A 164 -10.79 -3.34 8.44
N ARG A 165 -11.06 -4.58 8.86
CA ARG A 165 -10.23 -5.30 9.84
C ARG A 165 -8.87 -5.75 9.29
N GLY A 166 -8.64 -5.62 7.99
CA GLY A 166 -7.42 -6.10 7.33
C GLY A 166 -7.41 -7.61 7.07
N ASP A 167 -8.47 -8.32 7.43
CA ASP A 167 -8.64 -9.78 7.25
C ASP A 167 -8.55 -10.19 5.78
N THR A 168 -8.82 -9.29 4.83
CA THR A 168 -8.76 -9.58 3.39
C THR A 168 -7.41 -9.22 2.75
N LEU A 169 -6.39 -8.86 3.54
CA LEU A 169 -5.06 -8.54 3.02
C LEU A 169 -4.46 -9.73 2.28
N THR A 170 -4.26 -9.58 0.97
CA THR A 170 -3.70 -10.63 0.10
C THR A 170 -2.38 -10.22 -0.52
N HIS A 171 -2.18 -8.92 -0.78
CA HIS A 171 -0.97 -8.42 -1.42
C HIS A 171 -0.44 -7.19 -0.69
N PHE A 172 0.86 -7.15 -0.49
CA PHE A 172 1.55 -6.01 0.11
C PHE A 172 2.81 -5.68 -0.69
N TYR A 173 2.86 -4.49 -1.27
CA TYR A 173 4.00 -4.03 -2.04
C TYR A 173 4.65 -2.86 -1.33
N SER A 174 5.92 -2.99 -0.99
CA SER A 174 6.76 -1.91 -0.46
C SER A 174 7.69 -1.40 -1.55
N LEU A 175 7.76 -0.08 -1.73
CA LEU A 175 8.53 0.58 -2.77
C LEU A 175 9.52 1.54 -2.11
N GLY A 176 10.83 1.33 -2.28
CA GLY A 176 11.87 2.20 -1.71
C GLY A 176 11.68 2.41 -0.20
N THR A 177 11.47 1.33 0.57
CA THR A 177 11.10 1.44 1.98
C THR A 177 12.30 1.63 2.91
N THR A 178 12.12 2.46 3.94
CA THR A 178 13.04 2.60 5.08
C THR A 178 12.70 1.72 6.28
N LEU A 179 11.77 0.77 6.12
CA LEU A 179 11.37 -0.15 7.18
C LEU A 179 12.56 -0.86 7.88
N PRO A 180 13.66 -1.24 7.19
CA PRO A 180 14.85 -1.76 7.87
C PRO A 180 15.46 -0.80 8.89
N LEU A 181 15.45 0.50 8.64
CA LEU A 181 15.96 1.48 9.61
C LEU A 181 15.01 1.64 10.80
N TRP A 182 13.71 1.43 10.57
CA TRP A 182 12.71 1.43 11.64
C TRP A 182 12.86 0.25 12.61
N SER A 183 13.50 -0.84 12.17
CA SER A 183 13.81 -1.98 13.03
C SER A 183 14.55 -1.58 14.31
N LEU A 184 15.39 -0.53 14.24
CA LEU A 184 16.19 -0.02 15.35
C LEU A 184 15.34 0.51 16.53
N ARG A 185 14.04 0.78 16.31
CA ARG A 185 13.13 1.18 17.38
C ARG A 185 12.70 0.00 18.26
N TYR A 186 12.81 -1.22 17.76
CA TYR A 186 12.35 -2.42 18.44
C TYR A 186 13.56 -3.21 18.96
N ARG A 187 13.44 -3.75 20.17
CA ARG A 187 14.42 -4.73 20.67
C ARG A 187 14.45 -5.99 19.81
N ASP A 188 13.27 -6.42 19.35
CA ASP A 188 13.08 -7.62 18.55
C ASP A 188 12.24 -7.29 17.31
N PHE A 189 12.90 -7.01 16.17
CA PHE A 189 12.24 -6.77 14.88
C PHE A 189 11.95 -8.06 14.11
N SER A 190 11.48 -9.08 14.81
CA SER A 190 11.36 -10.46 14.31
C SER A 190 9.91 -10.89 14.05
N LYS A 191 8.99 -9.93 13.92
CA LYS A 191 7.55 -10.17 13.74
C LYS A 191 6.99 -9.31 12.61
N PRO A 192 7.22 -9.68 11.34
CA PRO A 192 6.59 -9.02 10.21
C PRO A 192 5.07 -9.26 10.17
N ILE A 193 4.33 -8.43 9.45
CA ILE A 193 2.94 -8.73 9.08
C ILE A 193 2.87 -10.00 8.23
N VAL A 194 1.75 -10.70 8.33
CA VAL A 194 1.45 -11.92 7.57
C VAL A 194 0.66 -11.54 6.32
N VAL A 195 1.13 -11.97 5.16
CA VAL A 195 0.51 -11.71 3.86
C VAL A 195 0.49 -13.00 3.03
N PRO A 196 -0.68 -13.53 2.64
CA PRO A 196 -2.02 -13.11 3.04
C PRO A 196 -2.24 -13.18 4.55
N SER A 197 -3.11 -12.32 5.09
CA SER A 197 -3.60 -12.43 6.48
C SER A 197 -4.13 -13.84 6.76
N LYS A 198 -4.11 -14.25 8.04
CA LYS A 198 -4.57 -15.60 8.42
C LYS A 198 -6.03 -15.81 8.02
N GLU A 199 -6.87 -14.84 8.34
CA GLU A 199 -8.29 -14.79 7.98
C GLU A 199 -8.47 -14.73 6.46
N GLY A 200 -7.54 -14.09 5.74
CA GLY A 200 -7.54 -14.02 4.29
C GLY A 200 -7.31 -15.39 3.62
N GLN A 201 -6.50 -16.24 4.26
CA GLN A 201 -6.30 -17.63 3.82
C GLN A 201 -7.57 -18.47 4.00
N GLU A 202 -8.42 -18.15 4.99
CA GLU A 202 -9.72 -18.79 5.20
C GLU A 202 -10.78 -18.25 4.23
N LEU A 203 -10.80 -16.94 3.99
CA LEU A 203 -11.74 -16.28 3.08
C LEU A 203 -11.46 -16.62 1.60
N PHE A 204 -10.20 -16.81 1.23
CA PHE A 204 -9.76 -17.10 -0.13
C PHE A 204 -8.85 -18.34 -0.15
N PRO A 205 -9.37 -19.54 0.17
CA PRO A 205 -8.56 -20.73 0.34
C PRO A 205 -7.79 -21.06 -0.94
N GLY A 206 -6.46 -21.20 -0.82
CA GLY A 206 -5.54 -21.48 -1.92
C GLY A 206 -5.03 -20.26 -2.70
N LEU A 207 -5.58 -19.06 -2.45
CA LEU A 207 -5.02 -17.83 -3.01
C LEU A 207 -3.67 -17.56 -2.33
N GLN A 208 -2.60 -17.55 -3.12
CA GLN A 208 -1.23 -17.45 -2.57
C GLN A 208 -0.93 -16.08 -1.98
N GLY A 209 -1.39 -15.00 -2.64
CA GLY A 209 -0.96 -13.63 -2.34
C GLY A 209 0.55 -13.45 -2.39
N GLU A 210 1.02 -12.29 -1.91
CA GLU A 210 2.45 -12.03 -1.69
C GLU A 210 2.74 -10.70 -0.99
N TRP A 211 3.86 -10.67 -0.27
CA TRP A 211 4.59 -9.45 0.01
C TRP A 211 5.86 -9.37 -0.86
N VAL A 212 5.93 -8.37 -1.75
CA VAL A 212 7.13 -8.09 -2.55
C VAL A 212 7.66 -6.70 -2.22
N ASN A 213 8.97 -6.62 -1.97
CA ASN A 213 9.68 -5.36 -1.77
C ASN A 213 10.45 -4.99 -3.02
N PHE A 214 10.23 -3.77 -3.52
CA PHE A 214 10.98 -3.20 -4.61
C PHE A 214 11.93 -2.15 -4.07
N PHE A 215 13.21 -2.31 -4.37
CA PHE A 215 14.24 -1.35 -4.02
C PHE A 215 15.14 -1.10 -5.21
N ASP A 216 15.94 -0.05 -5.13
CA ASP A 216 17.02 0.23 -6.07
C ASP A 216 18.27 0.41 -5.23
N LYS A 217 19.37 -0.22 -5.65
CA LYS A 217 20.70 -0.04 -5.04
C LYS A 217 21.11 1.42 -4.98
N ASP A 218 20.51 2.22 -5.85
CA ASP A 218 20.78 3.62 -6.06
C ASP A 218 19.95 4.52 -5.15
N ASP A 219 18.93 3.97 -4.50
CA ASP A 219 18.04 4.68 -3.60
C ASP A 219 18.56 4.60 -2.16
N ILE A 220 19.10 5.72 -1.66
CA ILE A 220 19.63 5.83 -0.29
C ILE A 220 18.58 5.63 0.82
N LEU A 221 17.29 5.61 0.47
CA LEU A 221 16.18 5.36 1.38
C LEU A 221 15.51 4.00 1.12
N GLY A 222 15.90 3.27 0.07
CA GLY A 222 15.32 1.99 -0.30
C GLY A 222 16.25 0.84 0.07
N TYR A 223 15.77 -0.07 0.91
CA TYR A 223 16.58 -1.20 1.38
C TYR A 223 15.87 -2.55 1.15
N PRO A 224 16.63 -3.65 0.96
CA PRO A 224 16.06 -4.99 0.97
C PRO A 224 15.51 -5.33 2.36
N LEU A 225 14.43 -6.12 2.41
CA LEU A 225 13.76 -6.50 3.66
C LEU A 225 14.12 -7.91 4.12
N ARG A 226 14.33 -8.87 3.22
CA ARG A 226 14.51 -10.28 3.61
C ARG A 226 15.73 -10.50 4.48
N ASN A 227 16.79 -9.72 4.25
CA ASN A 227 18.08 -9.92 4.89
C ASN A 227 18.17 -9.32 6.30
N ILE A 228 17.12 -8.66 6.79
CA ILE A 228 17.15 -7.96 8.07
C ILE A 228 16.88 -8.89 9.26
N ASP A 229 16.08 -9.95 9.04
CA ASP A 229 15.70 -10.94 10.06
C ASP A 229 15.13 -12.20 9.39
N PRO A 230 15.37 -13.42 9.91
CA PRO A 230 14.81 -14.66 9.37
C PRO A 230 13.27 -14.70 9.27
N ALA A 231 12.55 -13.94 10.10
CA ALA A 231 11.10 -13.83 10.01
C ALA A 231 10.69 -13.02 8.76
N TYR A 232 11.41 -11.95 8.45
CA TYR A 232 11.18 -11.16 7.23
C TYR A 232 11.58 -11.93 5.97
N GLU A 233 12.60 -12.77 6.03
CA GLU A 233 12.93 -13.69 4.91
C GLU A 233 11.73 -14.60 4.55
N LYS A 234 10.97 -15.04 5.55
CA LYS A 234 9.78 -15.89 5.36
C LYS A 234 8.55 -15.11 4.91
N ALA A 235 8.36 -13.90 5.45
CA ALA A 235 7.18 -13.08 5.15
C ALA A 235 7.29 -12.36 3.80
N VAL A 236 8.48 -11.85 3.45
CA VAL A 236 8.72 -11.15 2.19
C VAL A 236 9.12 -12.17 1.12
N LYS A 237 8.20 -12.42 0.20
CA LYS A 237 8.38 -13.38 -0.89
C LYS A 237 9.60 -13.05 -1.74
N GLN A 238 9.82 -11.76 -2.04
CA GLN A 238 10.96 -11.36 -2.86
C GLN A 238 11.36 -9.90 -2.59
N ASP A 239 12.68 -9.68 -2.54
CA ASP A 239 13.30 -8.36 -2.77
C ASP A 239 13.67 -8.25 -4.25
N ILE A 240 13.08 -7.29 -4.96
CA ILE A 240 13.32 -7.04 -6.38
C ILE A 240 14.14 -5.77 -6.53
N ASP A 241 15.39 -5.94 -6.95
CA ASP A 241 16.29 -4.87 -7.36
C ASP A 241 15.80 -4.26 -8.69
N LEU A 242 15.69 -2.95 -8.71
CA LEU A 242 15.29 -2.14 -9.85
C LEU A 242 16.39 -1.16 -10.20
N ASN A 243 16.25 -0.57 -11.39
CA ASN A 243 16.94 0.66 -11.73
C ASN A 243 15.86 1.72 -11.96
N VAL A 244 15.55 2.48 -10.92
CA VAL A 244 14.62 3.61 -10.85
C VAL A 244 15.40 4.93 -10.79
N GLY A 245 16.04 5.32 -11.89
CA GLY A 245 16.66 6.63 -11.98
C GLY A 245 17.62 6.75 -13.16
N ASN A 246 18.30 7.90 -13.24
CA ASN A 246 19.49 8.10 -14.08
C ASN A 246 20.69 8.47 -13.16
N PRO A 247 21.95 8.37 -13.64
CA PRO A 247 23.16 8.68 -12.84
C PRO A 247 23.20 10.10 -12.25
N LEU A 248 22.46 11.05 -12.84
CA LEU A 248 22.34 12.44 -12.37
C LEU A 248 21.28 12.63 -11.26
N THR A 249 20.44 11.63 -11.00
CA THR A 249 19.34 11.68 -10.03
C THR A 249 19.43 10.62 -8.95
N PHE A 250 20.34 9.66 -9.08
CA PHE A 250 20.63 8.58 -8.12
C PHE A 250 20.77 9.11 -6.69
N TRP A 251 21.55 10.18 -6.53
CA TRP A 251 21.88 10.75 -5.22
C TRP A 251 20.90 11.82 -4.74
N ASN A 252 19.81 12.09 -5.48
CA ASN A 252 18.83 13.10 -5.10
C ASN A 252 17.45 12.48 -4.85
N PRO A 253 16.64 13.05 -3.94
CA PRO A 253 15.33 12.51 -3.56
C PRO A 253 14.30 12.26 -4.67
N PHE A 254 14.59 12.61 -5.92
CA PHE A 254 13.67 12.42 -7.04
C PHE A 254 13.72 11.00 -7.64
N CYS A 255 14.83 10.24 -7.52
CA CYS A 255 14.88 8.82 -7.95
C CYS A 255 13.87 7.96 -7.18
N HIS A 256 13.79 8.22 -5.88
CA HIS A 256 12.83 7.65 -4.95
C HIS A 256 11.39 7.81 -5.44
N ASN A 257 11.05 8.92 -6.11
CA ASN A 257 9.70 9.13 -6.67
C ASN A 257 9.44 8.38 -7.99
N GLY A 258 10.33 7.47 -8.38
CA GLY A 258 10.33 6.72 -9.64
C GLY A 258 9.60 5.38 -9.59
N TYR A 259 9.50 4.73 -8.42
CA TYR A 259 8.98 3.35 -8.31
C TYR A 259 7.57 3.21 -8.87
N MET A 260 6.64 4.07 -8.46
CA MET A 260 5.25 4.04 -8.94
C MET A 260 5.10 4.32 -10.45
N LYS A 261 6.15 4.83 -11.10
CA LYS A 261 6.17 5.05 -12.56
C LYS A 261 6.89 3.92 -13.30
N ASN A 262 7.63 3.07 -12.60
CA ASN A 262 8.43 2.01 -13.19
C ASN A 262 7.54 0.94 -13.81
N ARG A 263 7.83 0.57 -15.06
CA ARG A 263 7.02 -0.39 -15.83
C ARG A 263 7.07 -1.79 -15.21
N LYS A 264 8.20 -2.21 -14.63
CA LYS A 264 8.33 -3.53 -13.99
C LYS A 264 7.43 -3.62 -12.76
N VAL A 265 7.45 -2.60 -11.89
CA VAL A 265 6.60 -2.51 -10.69
C VAL A 265 5.12 -2.58 -11.09
N VAL A 266 4.68 -1.67 -11.97
CA VAL A 266 3.26 -1.57 -12.33
C VAL A 266 2.78 -2.85 -13.02
N ARG A 267 3.60 -3.44 -13.91
CA ARG A 267 3.25 -4.67 -14.61
C ARG A 267 3.12 -5.85 -13.64
N HIS A 268 4.06 -6.01 -12.72
CA HIS A 268 4.02 -7.08 -11.73
C HIS A 268 2.75 -7.01 -10.87
N ILE A 269 2.44 -5.82 -10.33
CA ILE A 269 1.21 -5.59 -9.55
C ILE A 269 -0.03 -5.90 -10.40
N ALA A 270 -0.07 -5.45 -11.67
CA ALA A 270 -1.19 -5.71 -12.57
C ALA A 270 -1.41 -7.20 -12.85
N GLU A 271 -0.33 -7.96 -13.07
CA GLU A 271 -0.39 -9.42 -13.30
C GLU A 271 -0.96 -10.14 -12.09
N LYS A 272 -0.55 -9.74 -10.88
CA LYS A 272 -0.98 -10.37 -9.62
C LYS A 272 -2.40 -10.00 -9.22
N LEU A 273 -2.82 -8.77 -9.52
CA LEU A 273 -4.23 -8.38 -9.42
C LEU A 273 -5.10 -9.17 -10.42
N ALA A 274 -4.63 -9.39 -11.65
CA ALA A 274 -5.36 -10.17 -12.65
C ALA A 274 -5.51 -11.64 -12.24
N GLU A 275 -4.44 -12.26 -11.73
CA GLU A 275 -4.46 -13.60 -11.14
C GLU A 275 -5.47 -13.69 -9.99
N THR A 276 -5.43 -12.73 -9.07
CA THR A 276 -6.34 -12.67 -7.91
C THR A 276 -7.79 -12.52 -8.34
N TYR A 277 -8.07 -11.62 -9.28
CA TYR A 277 -9.44 -11.36 -9.74
C TYR A 277 -10.04 -12.62 -10.36
N THR A 278 -9.25 -13.28 -11.23
CA THR A 278 -9.64 -14.55 -11.86
C THR A 278 -9.88 -15.62 -10.81
N TYR A 279 -9.00 -15.74 -9.82
CA TYR A 279 -9.11 -16.74 -8.76
C TYR A 279 -10.40 -16.59 -7.94
N VAL A 280 -10.69 -15.39 -7.45
CA VAL A 280 -11.85 -15.16 -6.57
C VAL A 280 -13.20 -15.14 -7.31
N ASN A 281 -13.19 -15.13 -8.64
CA ASN A 281 -14.40 -15.18 -9.46
C ASN A 281 -14.52 -16.47 -10.31
N ARG A 282 -13.58 -17.42 -10.22
CA ARG A 282 -13.52 -18.64 -11.06
C ARG A 282 -14.81 -19.49 -11.03
N ASP A 283 -15.45 -19.61 -9.87
CA ASP A 283 -16.65 -20.43 -9.70
C ASP A 283 -17.93 -19.73 -10.19
N LYS A 284 -17.84 -18.45 -10.57
CA LYS A 284 -18.96 -17.68 -11.13
C LYS A 284 -19.00 -17.80 -12.65
N ASP A 285 -17.85 -17.94 -13.29
CA ASP A 285 -17.74 -18.10 -14.75
C ASP A 285 -18.25 -19.47 -15.21
N SER A 286 -18.10 -20.51 -14.38
CA SER A 286 -18.66 -21.85 -14.65
C SER A 286 -20.20 -21.90 -14.56
N LEU A 287 -20.80 -21.11 -13.66
CA LEU A 287 -22.25 -21.01 -13.51
C LEU A 287 -22.93 -20.19 -14.62
N SER A 288 -22.25 -19.19 -15.19
CA SER A 288 -22.80 -18.40 -16.30
C SER A 288 -22.80 -19.16 -17.63
N ALA A 289 -21.78 -19.98 -17.90
CA ALA A 289 -21.69 -20.83 -19.09
C ALA A 289 -22.72 -21.98 -19.12
N GLY A 290 -23.05 -22.56 -17.95
CA GLY A 290 -24.06 -23.65 -17.86
C GLY A 290 -25.51 -23.19 -18.08
N SER A 291 -25.82 -21.91 -17.81
CA SER A 291 -27.14 -21.31 -18.02
C SER A 291 -27.46 -21.10 -19.51
N SER A 292 -26.46 -20.77 -20.32
CA SER A 292 -26.60 -20.56 -21.77
C SER A 292 -26.84 -21.86 -22.54
N ALA A 293 -26.27 -22.98 -22.07
CA ALA A 293 -26.40 -24.28 -22.71
C ALA A 293 -27.80 -24.92 -22.55
N ASN A 294 -28.55 -24.55 -21.51
CA ASN A 294 -29.84 -25.19 -21.18
C ASN A 294 -31.06 -24.52 -21.83
N LYS A 295 -30.88 -23.40 -22.56
CA LYS A 295 -31.96 -22.74 -23.32
C LYS A 295 -32.13 -23.26 -24.76
N GLY A 296 -31.28 -24.18 -25.22
CA GLY A 296 -31.30 -24.71 -26.59
C GLY A 296 -32.04 -26.04 -26.81
N ARG A 297 -32.57 -26.68 -25.76
CA ARG A 297 -33.28 -27.98 -25.87
C ARG A 297 -34.74 -27.87 -25.43
N LYS A 298 -35.58 -27.22 -26.25
CA LYS A 298 -37.01 -27.53 -26.31
C LYS A 298 -37.37 -28.02 -27.71
N LYS A 299 -37.48 -29.35 -27.75
CA LYS A 299 -38.12 -30.29 -28.68
C LYS A 299 -38.90 -29.70 -29.87
N LYS A 300 -38.55 -30.17 -31.08
CA LYS A 300 -39.52 -30.49 -32.13
C LYS A 300 -40.31 -31.74 -31.72
#